data_AF-A0A5N9D153-F1
#
_entry.id   AF-A0A5N9D153-F1
#
_cell.length_a   1.000
_cell.length_b   1.000
_cell.length_c   1.000
_cell.angle_alpha   90.00
_cell.angle_beta   90.00
_cell.angle_gamma   90.00
#
_symmetry.space_group_name_H-M   'P 1'
#
loop_
_entity.id
_entity.type
_entity.pdbx_description
1 polymer ?
#
loop_
_entity_poly.entity_id
_entity_poly.type
_entity_poly.pdbx_seq_one_letter_code
_entity_poly.pdbx_strand_id
1 'polypeptide(L)'
;AGTDDADDGCGACDVCVSVREEFDATEIAQKILSAVIRTGQRFGAKHVIDVLRGSRARKVLETGHDQLSVHGIASDTPADELRELLGLLQDEGLLAISPGDYRTFSVTPEGRTFLRDGTALTLARVPQSQPRSKSTRSRSRNGSRNGRESDLEYDYDLFKKLRSLRKRIADEKNVPAFVIFGDTSLRQMAYYLPHDRDAFGAISGVGATKLDQLADEFLPVIVDYSAEKGLSPRDQPTTRRGASRRNPTATQPGNSSPARKPLSASLSETKRLFSENYTVGEIARERGLAVNTIFSHLEKIGQTDPTIDFSSLMPAPDRVETISAALRSHENGFLTPVKEELGDDFSFGEIRLVRMQIRRQFENSENDEFQS
;
A
#
# COMPACT_ATOMS: atom_id res chain seq x y z
N ALA A 1 -16.95 57.16 -21.45
CA ALA A 1 -15.68 56.80 -20.81
C ALA A 1 -16.06 56.28 -19.41
N GLY A 2 -16.10 54.97 -19.14
CA GLY A 2 -15.04 53.98 -19.38
C GLY A 2 -14.03 54.12 -18.25
N THR A 3 -14.38 53.65 -17.05
CA THR A 3 -13.86 52.44 -16.34
C THR A 3 -12.42 52.60 -15.86
N ASP A 4 -12.16 52.25 -14.59
CA ASP A 4 -11.24 51.16 -14.22
C ASP A 4 -11.10 51.10 -12.68
N ASP A 5 -11.91 50.23 -12.09
CA ASP A 5 -11.63 49.59 -10.79
C ASP A 5 -10.88 48.29 -11.09
N ALA A 6 -9.60 48.20 -10.73
CA ALA A 6 -8.81 46.98 -10.83
C ALA A 6 -8.80 46.25 -9.48
N ASP A 7 -9.68 45.24 -9.41
CA ASP A 7 -9.68 44.15 -8.44
C ASP A 7 -8.44 43.27 -8.65
N ASP A 8 -7.59 43.16 -7.64
CA ASP A 8 -6.31 42.45 -7.67
C ASP A 8 -6.56 40.95 -7.50
N GLY A 9 -6.84 40.29 -8.63
CA GLY A 9 -7.12 38.86 -8.71
C GLY A 9 -5.86 37.99 -8.59
N CYS A 10 -5.85 37.14 -7.55
CA CYS A 10 -5.40 35.74 -7.59
C CYS A 10 -4.26 35.40 -8.57
N GLY A 11 -3.01 35.50 -8.08
CA GLY A 11 -1.83 34.99 -8.76
C GLY A 11 -1.79 33.46 -8.85
N ALA A 12 -1.78 32.97 -10.10
CA ALA A 12 -1.22 31.69 -10.58
C ALA A 12 -1.66 30.40 -9.86
N CYS A 13 -2.81 29.86 -10.29
CA CYS A 13 -3.12 28.43 -10.21
C CYS A 13 -2.84 27.76 -11.58
N ASP A 14 -2.05 26.69 -11.60
CA ASP A 14 -1.66 25.87 -12.76
C ASP A 14 -2.81 25.07 -13.43
N VAL A 15 -4.07 25.45 -13.21
CA VAL A 15 -5.24 24.67 -13.68
C VAL A 15 -5.54 24.89 -15.18
N CYS A 16 -4.85 25.83 -15.85
CA CYS A 16 -5.30 26.35 -17.14
C CYS A 16 -4.53 25.90 -18.40
N VAL A 17 -3.57 24.96 -18.35
CA VAL A 17 -2.85 24.53 -19.57
C VAL A 17 -2.79 23.00 -19.70
N SER A 18 -3.95 22.35 -19.75
CA SER A 18 -4.05 21.00 -20.33
C SER A 18 -5.03 21.03 -21.49
N VAL A 19 -4.58 20.63 -22.67
CA VAL A 19 -5.44 20.45 -23.85
C VAL A 19 -6.36 19.27 -23.54
N ARG A 20 -7.65 19.52 -23.35
CA ARG A 20 -8.63 18.46 -23.15
C ARG A 20 -9.09 17.95 -24.51
N GLU A 21 -9.05 16.63 -24.70
CA GLU A 21 -9.58 15.95 -25.87
C GLU A 21 -11.05 15.60 -25.60
N GLU A 22 -11.93 16.06 -26.49
CA GLU A 22 -13.35 15.68 -26.50
C GLU A 22 -13.53 14.35 -27.24
N PHE A 23 -14.28 13.43 -26.64
CA PHE A 23 -14.64 12.16 -27.27
C PHE A 23 -16.09 11.79 -27.00
N ASP A 24 -16.69 11.02 -27.92
CA ASP A 24 -18.03 10.47 -27.74
C ASP A 24 -18.01 9.36 -26.69
N ALA A 25 -18.70 9.61 -25.57
CA ALA A 25 -18.82 8.71 -24.44
C ALA A 25 -20.20 8.07 -24.33
N THR A 26 -21.09 8.26 -25.32
CA THR A 26 -22.50 7.90 -25.24
C THR A 26 -22.70 6.42 -24.89
N GLU A 27 -22.10 5.51 -25.65
CA GLU A 27 -22.29 4.06 -25.46
C GLU A 27 -21.70 3.60 -24.12
N ILE A 28 -20.49 4.05 -23.77
CA ILE A 28 -19.82 3.61 -22.55
C ILE A 28 -20.51 4.18 -21.30
N ALA A 29 -21.05 5.39 -21.38
CA ALA A 29 -21.87 5.99 -20.33
C ALA A 29 -23.15 5.19 -20.10
N GLN A 30 -23.87 4.82 -21.18
CA GLN A 30 -25.07 3.99 -21.06
C GLN A 30 -24.77 2.63 -20.40
N LYS A 31 -23.66 1.99 -20.76
CA LYS A 31 -23.19 0.74 -20.13
C LYS A 31 -22.94 0.92 -18.63
N ILE A 32 -22.21 1.98 -18.25
CA ILE A 32 -21.88 2.28 -16.86
C ILE A 32 -23.14 2.56 -16.02
N LEU A 33 -24.01 3.47 -16.48
CA LEU A 33 -25.24 3.83 -15.77
C LEU A 33 -26.17 2.63 -15.64
N SER A 34 -26.30 1.83 -16.70
CA SER A 34 -27.06 0.58 -16.69
C SER A 34 -26.52 -0.42 -15.66
N ALA A 35 -25.19 -0.52 -15.50
CA ALA A 35 -24.58 -1.39 -14.50
C ALA A 35 -24.82 -0.90 -13.08
N VAL A 36 -24.74 0.41 -12.83
CA VAL A 36 -25.06 1.00 -11.52
C VAL A 36 -26.52 0.71 -11.12
N ILE A 37 -27.46 0.84 -12.05
CA ILE A 37 -28.88 0.51 -11.80
C ILE A 37 -29.07 -0.98 -11.52
N ARG A 38 -28.56 -1.85 -12.41
CA ARG A 38 -28.80 -3.32 -12.31
C ARG A 38 -28.08 -3.97 -11.13
N THR A 39 -27.01 -3.35 -10.63
CA THR A 39 -26.35 -3.77 -9.38
C THR A 39 -27.05 -3.21 -8.12
N GLY A 40 -28.17 -2.52 -8.27
CA GLY A 40 -29.00 -2.06 -7.15
C GLY A 40 -28.51 -0.80 -6.46
N GLN A 41 -27.56 -0.06 -7.06
CA GLN A 41 -27.07 1.25 -6.56
C GLN A 41 -26.53 1.23 -5.12
N ARG A 42 -25.96 0.09 -4.69
CA ARG A 42 -25.42 -0.13 -3.33
C ARG A 42 -23.94 -0.45 -3.31
N PHE A 43 -23.27 -0.25 -4.44
CA PHE A 43 -21.91 -0.69 -4.65
C PHE A 43 -21.02 0.45 -5.13
N GLY A 44 -19.76 0.42 -4.72
CA GLY A 44 -18.75 1.39 -5.15
C GLY A 44 -18.11 1.02 -6.50
N ALA A 45 -17.28 1.94 -7.01
CA ALA A 45 -16.64 1.86 -8.34
C ALA A 45 -16.04 0.49 -8.64
N LYS A 46 -15.31 -0.09 -7.69
CA LYS A 46 -14.62 -1.37 -7.90
C LYS A 46 -15.57 -2.50 -8.31
N HIS A 47 -16.71 -2.63 -7.63
CA HIS A 47 -17.66 -3.71 -7.92
C HIS A 47 -18.38 -3.47 -9.25
N VAL A 48 -18.76 -2.22 -9.53
CA VAL A 48 -19.37 -1.84 -10.81
C VAL A 48 -18.42 -2.14 -11.97
N ILE A 49 -17.15 -1.78 -11.85
CA ILE A 49 -16.09 -2.10 -12.84
C ILE A 49 -15.90 -3.61 -12.97
N ASP A 50 -15.87 -4.35 -11.86
CA ASP A 50 -15.74 -5.81 -11.88
C ASP A 50 -16.91 -6.46 -12.64
N VAL A 51 -18.15 -5.99 -12.45
CA VAL A 51 -19.32 -6.46 -13.22
C VAL A 51 -19.20 -6.11 -14.70
N LEU A 52 -18.95 -4.83 -15.02
CA LEU A 52 -18.82 -4.35 -16.41
C LEU A 52 -17.76 -5.10 -17.22
N ARG A 53 -16.66 -5.47 -16.58
CA ARG A 53 -15.55 -6.20 -17.22
C ARG A 53 -15.71 -7.72 -17.23
N GLY A 54 -16.78 -8.25 -16.64
CA GLY A 54 -17.04 -9.69 -16.62
C GLY A 54 -16.21 -10.45 -15.58
N SER A 55 -15.79 -9.79 -14.51
CA SER A 55 -15.00 -10.39 -13.43
C SER A 55 -15.78 -11.49 -12.72
N ARG A 56 -15.08 -12.57 -12.33
CA ARG A 56 -15.60 -13.65 -11.47
C ARG A 56 -15.13 -13.49 -10.03
N ALA A 57 -14.93 -12.25 -9.59
CA ALA A 57 -14.54 -11.97 -8.21
C ALA A 57 -15.58 -12.56 -7.24
N ARG A 58 -15.14 -13.07 -6.09
CA ARG A 58 -16.00 -13.72 -5.09
C ARG A 58 -17.27 -12.90 -4.79
N LYS A 59 -17.13 -11.58 -4.60
CA LYS A 59 -18.25 -10.69 -4.30
C LYS A 59 -19.28 -10.58 -5.44
N VAL A 60 -18.84 -10.66 -6.71
CA VAL A 60 -19.75 -10.61 -7.89
C VAL A 60 -20.60 -11.88 -7.95
N LEU A 61 -20.01 -13.04 -7.67
CA LEU A 61 -20.70 -14.33 -7.63
C LEU A 61 -21.67 -14.42 -6.45
N GLU A 62 -21.23 -14.00 -5.25
CA GLU A 62 -22.08 -13.98 -4.04
C GLU A 62 -23.31 -13.08 -4.20
N THR A 63 -23.21 -12.00 -4.97
CA THR A 63 -24.34 -11.09 -5.23
C THR A 63 -25.16 -11.51 -6.45
N GLY A 64 -24.81 -12.60 -7.15
CA GLY A 64 -25.48 -13.03 -8.39
C GLY A 64 -25.36 -12.05 -9.55
N HIS A 65 -24.38 -11.14 -9.50
CA HIS A 65 -24.22 -10.08 -10.52
C HIS A 65 -23.51 -10.59 -11.78
N ASP A 66 -23.01 -11.82 -11.77
CA ASP A 66 -22.51 -12.54 -12.94
C ASP A 66 -23.64 -12.96 -13.90
N GLN A 67 -24.89 -13.01 -13.43
CA GLN A 67 -26.07 -13.37 -14.23
C GLN A 67 -26.78 -12.16 -14.84
N LEU A 68 -26.33 -10.94 -14.52
CA LEU A 68 -26.93 -9.72 -15.05
C LEU A 68 -26.52 -9.52 -16.52
N SER A 69 -27.43 -8.97 -17.33
CA SER A 69 -27.15 -8.62 -18.73
C SER A 69 -26.04 -7.59 -18.92
N VAL A 70 -25.60 -6.93 -17.84
CA VAL A 70 -24.50 -5.95 -17.83
C VAL A 70 -23.15 -6.57 -17.49
N HIS A 71 -23.11 -7.87 -17.19
CA HIS A 71 -21.85 -8.55 -16.92
C HIS A 71 -21.03 -8.69 -18.20
N GLY A 72 -19.82 -8.14 -18.22
CA GLY A 72 -18.89 -8.28 -19.35
C GLY A 72 -19.15 -7.36 -20.56
N ILE A 73 -20.14 -6.46 -20.52
CA ILE A 73 -20.50 -5.58 -21.64
C ILE A 73 -19.43 -4.51 -22.00
N ALA A 74 -18.45 -4.32 -21.12
CA ALA A 74 -17.29 -3.45 -21.31
C ALA A 74 -15.99 -4.19 -20.98
N SER A 75 -15.88 -5.45 -21.43
CA SER A 75 -14.71 -6.31 -21.18
C SER A 75 -13.44 -5.86 -21.91
N ASP A 76 -13.60 -5.10 -22.98
CA ASP A 76 -12.57 -4.46 -23.80
C ASP A 76 -12.04 -3.16 -23.18
N THR A 77 -12.82 -2.50 -22.32
CA THR A 77 -12.39 -1.29 -21.63
C THR A 77 -11.49 -1.60 -20.41
N PRO A 78 -10.31 -0.96 -20.28
CA PRO A 78 -9.46 -1.05 -19.11
C PRO A 78 -10.16 -0.61 -17.82
N ALA A 79 -9.79 -1.20 -16.69
CA ALA A 79 -10.38 -0.86 -15.39
C ALA A 79 -10.08 0.57 -14.93
N ASP A 80 -8.92 1.10 -15.35
CA ASP A 80 -8.51 2.47 -15.01
C ASP A 80 -9.30 3.49 -15.85
N GLU A 81 -9.51 3.21 -17.13
CA GLU A 81 -10.37 4.01 -18.01
C GLU A 81 -11.84 4.00 -17.54
N LEU A 82 -12.38 2.85 -17.13
CA LEU A 82 -13.73 2.81 -16.54
C LEU A 82 -13.83 3.58 -15.22
N ARG A 83 -12.74 3.66 -14.44
CA ARG A 83 -12.70 4.45 -13.21
C ARG A 83 -12.66 5.95 -13.49
N GLU A 84 -11.90 6.36 -14.50
CA GLU A 84 -11.89 7.73 -15.00
C GLU A 84 -13.28 8.14 -15.49
N LEU A 85 -13.91 7.31 -16.33
CA LEU A 85 -15.26 7.54 -16.84
C LEU A 85 -16.32 7.64 -15.73
N LEU A 86 -16.21 6.84 -14.67
CA LEU A 86 -17.08 6.98 -13.50
C LEU A 86 -16.95 8.35 -12.82
N GLY A 87 -15.74 8.92 -12.79
CA GLY A 87 -15.50 10.27 -12.29
C GLY A 87 -16.08 11.34 -13.22
N LEU A 88 -15.82 11.23 -14.52
CA LEU A 88 -16.36 12.18 -15.50
C LEU A 88 -17.90 12.18 -15.52
N LEU A 89 -18.54 11.02 -15.41
CA LEU A 89 -20.01 10.94 -15.33
C LEU A 89 -20.58 11.49 -14.02
N GLN A 90 -19.78 11.50 -12.95
CA GLN A 90 -20.13 12.16 -11.71
C GLN A 90 -20.02 13.68 -11.86
N ASP A 91 -18.95 14.17 -12.50
CA ASP A 91 -18.74 15.60 -12.75
C ASP A 91 -19.81 16.18 -13.68
N GLU A 92 -20.26 15.41 -14.67
CA GLU A 92 -21.42 15.74 -15.52
C GLU A 92 -22.79 15.57 -14.83
N GLY A 93 -22.82 15.15 -13.56
CA GLY A 93 -24.04 15.03 -12.78
C GLY A 93 -24.96 13.86 -13.17
N LEU A 94 -24.49 12.90 -13.98
CA LEU A 94 -25.24 11.69 -14.35
C LEU A 94 -25.16 10.60 -13.27
N LEU A 95 -24.11 10.67 -12.44
CA LEU A 95 -23.92 9.83 -11.26
C LEU A 95 -23.79 10.68 -10.00
N ALA A 96 -24.31 10.15 -8.89
CA ALA A 96 -24.11 10.69 -7.56
C ALA A 96 -23.42 9.65 -6.66
N ILE A 97 -22.66 10.15 -5.69
CA ILE A 97 -22.13 9.34 -4.59
C ILE A 97 -23.04 9.57 -3.39
N SER A 98 -23.58 8.48 -2.83
CA SER A 98 -24.41 8.58 -1.64
C SER A 98 -23.58 9.04 -0.42
N PRO A 99 -24.06 10.00 0.39
CA PRO A 99 -23.38 10.41 1.61
C PRO A 99 -23.47 9.30 2.67
N GLY A 100 -22.32 8.84 3.17
CA GLY A 100 -22.22 7.78 4.18
C GLY A 100 -20.83 7.15 4.24
N ASP A 101 -20.63 6.21 5.17
CA ASP A 101 -19.34 5.52 5.37
C ASP A 101 -18.87 4.71 4.15
N TYR A 102 -19.79 4.39 3.24
CA TYR A 102 -19.52 3.66 2.01
C TYR A 102 -19.91 4.49 0.78
N ARG A 103 -18.88 4.92 0.01
CA ARG A 103 -19.06 5.61 -1.29
C ARG A 103 -19.69 4.67 -2.31
N THR A 104 -21.01 4.73 -2.42
CA THR A 104 -21.81 3.94 -3.38
C THR A 104 -22.32 4.86 -4.49
N PHE A 105 -22.36 4.33 -5.72
CA PHE A 105 -22.88 5.07 -6.86
C PHE A 105 -24.39 4.90 -6.99
N SER A 106 -25.08 6.00 -7.25
CA SER A 106 -26.48 6.04 -7.68
C SER A 106 -26.61 6.83 -8.97
N VAL A 107 -27.57 6.46 -9.81
CA VAL A 107 -27.88 7.23 -11.03
C VAL A 107 -28.84 8.37 -10.66
N THR A 108 -28.50 9.58 -11.08
CA THR A 108 -29.31 10.79 -10.86
C THR A 108 -30.55 10.80 -11.76
N PRO A 109 -31.55 11.67 -11.50
CA PRO A 109 -32.65 11.89 -12.44
C PRO A 109 -32.19 12.22 -13.87
N GLU A 110 -31.12 13.00 -13.99
CA GLU A 110 -30.47 13.38 -15.24
C GLU A 110 -29.87 12.15 -15.93
N GLY A 111 -29.14 11.31 -15.19
CA GLY A 111 -28.60 10.05 -15.71
C GLY A 111 -29.67 9.06 -16.18
N ARG A 112 -30.83 9.03 -15.52
CA ARG A 112 -31.98 8.22 -15.97
C ARG A 112 -32.62 8.77 -17.23
N THR A 113 -32.68 10.09 -17.36
CA THR A 113 -33.21 10.77 -18.55
C THR A 113 -32.30 10.51 -19.74
N PHE A 114 -30.97 10.64 -19.55
CA PHE A 114 -29.97 10.25 -20.54
C PHE A 114 -30.14 8.80 -21.03
N LEU A 115 -30.34 7.83 -20.12
CA LEU A 115 -30.57 6.43 -20.50
C LEU A 115 -31.86 6.20 -21.29
N ARG A 116 -32.90 7.02 -21.07
CA ARG A 116 -34.18 6.90 -21.75
C ARG A 116 -34.16 7.56 -23.13
N ASP A 117 -33.56 8.74 -23.20
CA ASP A 117 -33.63 9.60 -24.37
C ASP A 117 -32.46 9.31 -25.35
N GLY A 118 -31.41 8.63 -24.88
CA GLY A 118 -30.28 8.19 -25.71
C GLY A 118 -29.49 9.36 -26.28
N THR A 119 -29.48 10.50 -25.58
CA THR A 119 -28.80 11.70 -26.03
C THR A 119 -27.30 11.45 -26.21
N ALA A 120 -26.70 12.10 -27.21
CA ALA A 120 -25.25 12.04 -27.38
C ALA A 120 -24.55 12.71 -26.19
N LEU A 121 -23.53 12.07 -25.65
CA LEU A 121 -22.69 12.60 -24.58
C LEU A 121 -21.25 12.68 -25.04
N THR A 122 -20.72 13.90 -25.09
CA THR A 122 -19.31 14.17 -25.33
C THR A 122 -18.64 14.48 -23.99
N LEU A 123 -17.54 13.80 -23.68
CA LEU A 123 -16.75 14.05 -22.47
C LEU A 123 -15.37 14.58 -22.85
N ALA A 124 -14.84 15.46 -22.00
CA ALA A 124 -13.50 16.00 -22.15
C ALA A 124 -12.53 15.27 -21.20
N ARG A 125 -11.50 14.64 -21.75
CA ARG A 125 -10.43 13.99 -20.97
C ARG A 125 -9.06 14.57 -21.31
N VAL A 126 -8.10 14.40 -20.41
CA VAL A 126 -6.69 14.71 -20.74
C VAL A 126 -6.19 13.62 -21.70
N PRO A 127 -5.58 13.95 -22.85
CA PRO A 127 -5.19 12.97 -23.86
C PRO A 127 -4.23 11.94 -23.27
N GLN A 128 -4.69 10.70 -23.20
CA GLN A 128 -3.84 9.56 -22.89
C GLN A 128 -3.09 9.19 -24.18
N SER A 129 -1.77 9.43 -24.19
CA SER A 129 -0.88 8.87 -25.21
C SER A 129 -1.00 7.34 -25.17
N GLN A 130 -1.51 6.76 -26.26
CA GLN A 130 -1.82 5.33 -26.42
C GLN A 130 -1.05 4.78 -27.65
N PRO A 131 -0.85 3.44 -27.86
CA PRO A 131 -1.24 2.30 -26.99
C PRO A 131 -0.27 1.05 -26.94
N ARG A 132 -0.62 0.11 -26.03
CA ARG A 132 -0.32 -1.37 -25.97
C ARG A 132 1.06 -1.79 -25.43
N SER A 133 1.22 -2.85 -24.62
CA SER A 133 0.56 -4.16 -24.68
C SER A 133 0.26 -4.83 -23.33
N LYS A 134 -0.83 -5.59 -23.36
CA LYS A 134 -1.28 -6.61 -22.40
C LYS A 134 -0.13 -7.49 -21.90
N SER A 135 0.06 -7.61 -20.58
CA SER A 135 0.15 -8.92 -19.92
C SER A 135 0.06 -8.80 -18.40
N THR A 136 -1.09 -9.27 -17.91
CA THR A 136 -1.31 -10.04 -16.68
C THR A 136 -0.74 -9.54 -15.34
N ARG A 137 -1.65 -8.91 -14.58
CA ARG A 137 -2.15 -9.36 -13.26
C ARG A 137 -1.10 -9.88 -12.27
N SER A 138 -1.01 -9.23 -11.11
CA SER A 138 -1.64 -9.78 -9.91
C SER A 138 -1.44 -8.88 -8.68
N ARG A 139 -2.57 -8.32 -8.23
CA ARG A 139 -3.05 -8.23 -6.84
C ARG A 139 -2.22 -7.42 -5.84
N SER A 140 -2.63 -6.17 -5.65
CA SER A 140 -2.58 -5.53 -4.33
C SER A 140 -4.00 -5.46 -3.77
N ARG A 141 -4.20 -6.12 -2.62
CA ARG A 141 -5.38 -5.95 -1.75
C ARG A 141 -5.17 -4.67 -0.95
N ASN A 142 -6.26 -3.93 -0.78
CA ASN A 142 -6.41 -2.78 0.11
C ASN A 142 -5.80 -3.00 1.50
N GLY A 143 -5.34 -1.92 2.13
CA GLY A 143 -5.27 -1.90 3.59
C GLY A 143 -4.43 -0.83 4.29
N SER A 144 -4.65 0.45 3.99
CA SER A 144 -4.57 1.58 4.96
C SER A 144 -3.20 2.05 5.51
N ARG A 145 -3.07 3.40 5.48
CA ARG A 145 -2.14 4.30 6.20
C ARG A 145 -0.69 4.33 5.74
N ASN A 146 -0.43 5.18 4.75
CA ASN A 146 0.14 6.51 5.01
C ASN A 146 0.12 7.31 3.71
N GLY A 147 -0.58 8.44 3.72
CA GLY A 147 -0.31 9.51 2.76
C GLY A 147 1.12 10.02 2.96
N ARG A 148 1.69 10.52 1.86
CA ARG A 148 3.07 11.02 1.64
C ARG A 148 4.04 9.98 1.07
N GLU A 149 3.88 9.71 -0.23
CA GLU A 149 4.93 9.44 -1.25
C GLU A 149 4.33 8.93 -2.58
N SER A 150 3.13 9.41 -2.94
CA SER A 150 2.43 9.01 -4.17
C SER A 150 2.65 9.97 -5.35
N ASP A 151 3.38 11.06 -5.17
CA ASP A 151 3.55 12.13 -6.19
C ASP A 151 5.00 12.25 -6.70
N LEU A 152 5.80 11.18 -6.62
CA LEU A 152 7.08 11.18 -7.33
C LEU A 152 6.80 10.86 -8.80
N GLU A 153 7.11 11.79 -9.69
CA GLU A 153 7.11 11.54 -11.13
C GLU A 153 8.37 10.73 -11.49
N TYR A 154 8.27 9.40 -11.41
CA TYR A 154 9.34 8.43 -11.68
C TYR A 154 9.22 7.83 -13.08
N ASP A 155 10.35 7.43 -13.65
CA ASP A 155 10.36 6.75 -14.96
C ASP A 155 9.73 5.34 -14.83
N TYR A 156 8.61 5.13 -15.52
CA TYR A 156 7.85 3.89 -15.45
C TYR A 156 8.55 2.70 -16.09
N ASP A 157 9.37 2.94 -17.11
CA ASP A 157 10.08 1.90 -17.84
C ASP A 157 11.30 1.43 -17.06
N LEU A 158 12.02 2.34 -16.40
CA LEU A 158 13.03 1.97 -15.40
C LEU A 158 12.39 1.20 -14.25
N PHE A 159 11.25 1.67 -13.71
CA PHE A 159 10.55 0.96 -12.65
C PHE A 159 10.17 -0.49 -13.06
N LYS A 160 9.74 -0.71 -14.31
CA LYS A 160 9.52 -2.07 -14.85
C LYS A 160 10.80 -2.90 -14.95
N LYS A 161 11.92 -2.32 -15.42
CA LYS A 161 13.22 -3.00 -15.48
C LYS A 161 13.66 -3.42 -14.08
N LEU A 162 13.55 -2.53 -13.09
CA LEU A 162 13.87 -2.80 -11.69
C LEU A 162 12.92 -3.84 -11.06
N ARG A 163 11.63 -3.83 -11.41
CA ARG A 163 10.66 -4.83 -10.95
C ARG A 163 10.97 -6.22 -11.49
N SER A 164 11.40 -6.30 -12.75
CA SER A 164 11.80 -7.56 -13.40
C SER A 164 13.10 -8.10 -12.79
N LEU A 165 14.08 -7.21 -12.57
CA LEU A 165 15.31 -7.52 -11.85
C LEU A 165 15.02 -8.06 -10.45
N ARG A 166 14.18 -7.36 -9.68
CA ARG A 166 13.73 -7.79 -8.36
C ARG A 166 13.11 -9.19 -8.37
N LYS A 167 12.27 -9.48 -9.37
CA LYS A 167 11.63 -10.80 -9.51
C LYS A 167 12.68 -11.87 -9.77
N ARG A 168 13.60 -11.65 -10.72
CA ARG A 168 14.68 -12.59 -11.04
C ARG A 168 15.50 -12.94 -9.79
N ILE A 169 15.96 -11.93 -9.04
CA ILE A 169 16.74 -12.12 -7.81
C ILE A 169 15.92 -12.86 -6.74
N ALA A 170 14.63 -12.56 -6.65
CA ALA A 170 13.73 -13.21 -5.70
C ALA A 170 13.52 -14.69 -6.04
N ASP A 171 13.34 -15.01 -7.32
CA ASP A 171 13.23 -16.38 -7.81
C ASP A 171 14.55 -17.16 -7.59
N GLU A 172 15.70 -16.54 -7.89
CA GLU A 172 17.04 -17.13 -7.64
C GLU A 172 17.28 -17.41 -6.14
N LYS A 173 16.83 -16.52 -5.26
CA LYS A 173 16.96 -16.68 -3.81
C LYS A 173 15.79 -17.45 -3.18
N ASN A 174 14.83 -17.92 -3.98
CA ASN A 174 13.61 -18.60 -3.54
C ASN A 174 12.85 -17.87 -2.43
N VAL A 175 12.75 -16.54 -2.54
CA VAL A 175 12.04 -15.67 -1.59
C VAL A 175 11.00 -14.80 -2.29
N PRO A 176 9.96 -14.31 -1.59
CA PRO A 176 9.01 -13.38 -2.20
C PRO A 176 9.67 -12.06 -2.65
N ALA A 177 9.29 -11.54 -3.82
CA ALA A 177 9.92 -10.36 -4.43
C ALA A 177 9.97 -9.11 -3.53
N PHE A 178 8.96 -8.87 -2.68
CA PHE A 178 8.94 -7.72 -1.78
C PHE A 178 10.05 -7.76 -0.71
N VAL A 179 10.65 -8.93 -0.44
CA VAL A 179 11.76 -9.10 0.51
C VAL A 179 13.04 -8.47 -0.03
N ILE A 180 13.28 -8.58 -1.35
CA ILE A 180 14.40 -7.93 -2.04
C ILE A 180 14.24 -6.41 -1.92
N PHE A 181 13.16 -5.85 -2.46
CA PHE A 181 12.78 -4.44 -2.30
C PHE A 181 11.27 -4.23 -2.37
N GLY A 182 10.73 -3.29 -1.59
CA GLY A 182 9.34 -2.85 -1.73
C GLY A 182 9.14 -1.95 -2.96
N ASP A 183 7.89 -1.80 -3.41
CA ASP A 183 7.57 -0.93 -4.56
C ASP A 183 7.93 0.55 -4.30
N THR A 184 7.98 0.98 -3.03
CA THR A 184 8.44 2.34 -2.66
C THR A 184 9.93 2.52 -2.97
N SER A 185 10.79 1.57 -2.61
CA SER A 185 12.22 1.62 -2.88
C SER A 185 12.50 1.65 -4.39
N LEU A 186 11.79 0.81 -5.16
CA LEU A 186 11.94 0.78 -6.62
C LEU A 186 11.47 2.07 -7.29
N ARG A 187 10.38 2.70 -6.79
CA ARG A 187 9.92 4.01 -7.28
C ARG A 187 10.92 5.11 -6.96
N GLN A 188 11.51 5.11 -5.77
CA GLN A 188 12.58 6.04 -5.41
C GLN A 188 13.82 5.83 -6.28
N MET A 189 14.23 4.59 -6.58
CA MET A 189 15.34 4.32 -7.51
C MET A 189 15.03 4.85 -8.92
N ALA A 190 13.80 4.64 -9.40
CA ALA A 190 13.35 5.13 -10.71
C ALA A 190 13.15 6.66 -10.76
N TYR A 191 13.03 7.31 -9.61
CA TYR A 191 12.94 8.77 -9.49
C TYR A 191 14.32 9.42 -9.37
N TYR A 192 15.15 8.93 -8.44
CA TYR A 192 16.42 9.54 -8.07
C TYR A 192 17.60 9.09 -8.94
N LEU A 193 17.45 7.97 -9.66
CA LEU A 193 18.45 7.45 -10.59
C LEU A 193 19.86 7.33 -9.96
N PRO A 194 20.01 6.56 -8.86
CA PRO A 194 21.30 6.44 -8.19
C PRO A 194 22.34 5.79 -9.12
N HIS A 195 23.48 6.44 -9.29
CA HIS A 195 24.59 5.95 -10.15
C HIS A 195 25.79 5.44 -9.36
N ASP A 196 25.80 5.62 -8.04
CA ASP A 196 26.84 5.12 -7.15
C ASP A 196 26.23 4.46 -5.91
N ARG A 197 27.08 3.74 -5.15
CA ARG A 197 26.67 3.01 -3.94
C ARG A 197 26.15 3.93 -2.85
N ASP A 198 26.65 5.17 -2.75
CA ASP A 198 26.23 6.12 -1.72
C ASP A 198 24.80 6.61 -2.00
N ALA A 199 24.52 7.00 -3.24
CA ALA A 199 23.20 7.36 -3.73
C ALA A 199 22.23 6.18 -3.67
N PHE A 200 22.68 4.96 -3.93
CA PHE A 200 21.85 3.77 -3.79
C PHE A 200 21.52 3.49 -2.31
N GLY A 201 22.48 3.65 -1.41
CA GLY A 201 22.31 3.48 0.03
C GLY A 201 21.39 4.53 0.68
N ALA A 202 21.20 5.68 0.04
CA ALA A 202 20.28 6.72 0.50
C ALA A 202 18.80 6.46 0.13
N ILE A 203 18.52 5.46 -0.71
CA ILE A 203 17.15 5.02 -1.03
C ILE A 203 16.49 4.34 0.19
N SER A 204 15.25 4.69 0.47
CA SER A 204 14.46 4.10 1.54
C SER A 204 14.31 2.58 1.35
N GLY A 205 14.73 1.82 2.36
CA GLY A 205 14.71 0.35 2.32
C GLY A 205 16.01 -0.31 1.85
N VAL A 206 17.02 0.47 1.47
CA VAL A 206 18.39 -0.01 1.23
C VAL A 206 19.20 0.11 2.52
N GLY A 207 19.24 -0.97 3.31
CA GLY A 207 20.14 -1.08 4.48
C GLY A 207 21.53 -1.58 4.08
N ALA A 208 22.50 -1.52 5.01
CA ALA A 208 23.89 -1.94 4.75
C ALA A 208 24.00 -3.34 4.13
N THR A 209 23.29 -4.33 4.68
CA THR A 209 23.26 -5.70 4.13
C THR A 209 22.72 -5.77 2.70
N LYS A 210 21.71 -4.96 2.36
CA LYS A 210 21.13 -4.94 1.02
C LYS A 210 21.99 -4.15 0.04
N LEU A 211 22.64 -3.09 0.50
CA LEU A 211 23.64 -2.36 -0.26
C LEU A 211 24.75 -3.32 -0.69
N ASP A 212 25.29 -4.09 0.25
CA ASP A 212 26.38 -5.03 -0.04
C ASP A 212 25.97 -6.17 -0.95
N GLN A 213 24.75 -6.69 -0.79
CA GLN A 213 24.30 -7.86 -1.54
C GLN A 213 23.61 -7.56 -2.87
N LEU A 214 23.11 -6.34 -3.09
CA LEU A 214 22.22 -6.03 -4.22
C LEU A 214 22.65 -4.81 -5.03
N ALA A 215 23.57 -3.96 -4.55
CA ALA A 215 23.98 -2.78 -5.31
C ALA A 215 24.61 -3.14 -6.65
N ASP A 216 25.45 -4.18 -6.69
CA ASP A 216 26.16 -4.59 -7.91
C ASP A 216 25.23 -5.18 -8.97
N GLU A 217 24.00 -5.57 -8.60
CA GLU A 217 22.98 -6.01 -9.54
C GLU A 217 22.05 -4.87 -10.00
N PHE A 218 21.75 -3.92 -9.12
CA PHE A 218 20.78 -2.85 -9.40
C PHE A 218 21.42 -1.61 -10.04
N LEU A 219 22.62 -1.21 -9.61
CA LEU A 219 23.30 -0.02 -10.13
C LEU A 219 23.55 -0.08 -11.65
N PRO A 220 24.07 -1.19 -12.23
CA PRO A 220 24.29 -1.24 -13.68
C PRO A 220 23.00 -1.02 -14.47
N VAL A 221 21.89 -1.62 -14.04
CA VAL A 221 20.59 -1.46 -14.72
C VAL A 221 20.11 -0.01 -14.70
N ILE A 222 20.37 0.73 -13.62
CA ILE A 222 19.99 2.14 -13.49
C ILE A 222 20.91 3.01 -14.34
N VAL A 223 22.22 2.81 -14.26
CA VAL A 223 23.23 3.57 -15.02
C VAL A 223 23.05 3.37 -16.52
N ASP A 224 22.91 2.12 -16.98
CA ASP A 224 22.71 1.79 -18.39
C ASP A 224 21.42 2.42 -18.94
N TYR A 225 20.33 2.34 -18.16
CA TYR A 225 19.06 2.95 -18.54
C TYR A 225 19.13 4.47 -18.58
N SER A 226 19.78 5.10 -17.60
CA SER A 226 20.00 6.54 -17.57
C SER A 226 20.82 7.01 -18.76
N ALA A 227 21.86 6.27 -19.14
CA ALA A 227 22.67 6.56 -20.33
C ALA A 227 21.86 6.39 -21.64
N GLU A 228 21.05 5.33 -21.74
CA GLU A 228 20.19 5.04 -22.90
C GLU A 228 19.13 6.14 -23.13
N LYS A 229 18.58 6.70 -22.06
CA LYS A 229 17.49 7.70 -22.10
C LYS A 229 17.94 9.14 -21.90
N GLY A 230 19.23 9.39 -21.69
CA GLY A 230 19.78 10.72 -21.42
C GLY A 230 19.27 11.32 -20.09
N LEU A 231 18.99 10.48 -19.10
CA LEU A 231 18.46 10.91 -17.79
C LEU A 231 19.59 11.17 -16.80
N SER A 232 19.58 12.34 -16.16
CA SER A 232 20.55 12.71 -15.13
C SER A 232 20.08 12.32 -13.72
N PRO A 233 20.99 11.90 -12.81
CA PRO A 233 20.69 11.70 -11.40
C PRO A 233 19.99 12.91 -10.78
N ARG A 234 18.99 12.64 -9.95
CA ARG A 234 18.31 13.70 -9.17
C ARG A 234 18.87 13.70 -7.76
N ASP A 235 19.11 14.90 -7.24
CA ASP A 235 19.58 15.06 -5.86
C ASP A 235 18.58 14.43 -4.89
N GLN A 236 19.08 13.48 -4.10
CA GLN A 236 18.31 12.89 -3.02
C GLN A 236 18.31 13.87 -1.83
N PRO A 237 17.17 14.08 -1.14
CA PRO A 237 17.20 14.75 0.15
C PRO A 237 18.05 13.88 1.07
N THR A 238 19.30 14.29 1.27
CA THR A 238 20.25 13.53 2.07
C THR A 238 19.69 13.45 3.47
N THR A 239 19.09 12.32 3.84
CA THR A 239 19.05 11.95 5.26
C THR A 239 20.48 11.60 5.60
N ARG A 240 21.30 12.63 5.86
CA ARG A 240 22.63 12.48 6.45
C ARG A 240 22.43 11.70 7.74
N ARG A 241 22.60 10.37 7.66
CA ARG A 241 23.00 9.56 8.81
C ARG A 241 24.31 10.17 9.28
N GLY A 242 24.28 10.69 10.49
CA GLY A 242 25.15 11.77 10.93
C GLY A 242 26.65 11.46 10.89
N ALA A 243 27.37 12.23 10.08
CA ALA A 243 28.68 12.73 10.47
C ALA A 243 28.44 14.10 11.13
N SER A 244 28.44 14.10 12.46
CA SER A 244 28.29 15.31 13.28
C SER A 244 29.53 16.20 13.12
N ARG A 245 29.40 17.28 12.35
CA ARG A 245 30.19 18.50 12.57
C ARG A 245 29.24 19.58 13.07
N ARG A 246 29.40 19.88 14.35
CA ARG A 246 28.74 20.96 15.08
C ARG A 246 29.11 22.31 14.45
N ASN A 247 28.14 23.21 14.35
CA ASN A 247 28.21 24.45 15.11
C ASN A 247 26.83 25.13 15.25
N PRO A 248 26.65 25.95 16.31
CA PRO A 248 25.35 26.23 16.92
C PRO A 248 24.85 27.64 16.57
N THR A 249 23.53 27.82 16.41
CA THR A 249 22.91 29.13 16.71
C THR A 249 21.46 28.98 17.17
N ALA A 250 21.25 29.41 18.42
CA ALA A 250 20.08 29.99 19.09
C ALA A 250 18.71 29.93 18.37
N THR A 251 17.75 29.15 18.90
CA THR A 251 16.51 29.55 19.66
C THR A 251 15.48 30.37 18.85
N GLN A 252 14.16 30.10 18.85
CA GLN A 252 13.23 29.56 19.87
C GLN A 252 11.84 29.22 19.20
N PRO A 253 10.72 28.88 19.90
CA PRO A 253 9.99 27.61 19.75
C PRO A 253 8.55 27.69 19.18
N GLY A 254 7.98 26.54 18.78
CA GLY A 254 6.53 26.36 18.61
C GLY A 254 6.11 25.04 17.98
N ASN A 255 5.64 24.09 18.80
CA ASN A 255 4.88 22.87 18.47
C ASN A 255 5.34 21.96 17.31
N SER A 256 6.18 20.97 17.65
CA SER A 256 6.33 19.77 16.83
C SER A 256 6.20 18.52 17.71
N SER A 257 5.38 17.59 17.25
CA SER A 257 5.19 16.24 17.79
C SER A 257 6.54 15.55 18.08
N PRO A 258 6.63 14.69 19.12
CA PRO A 258 7.91 14.13 19.53
C PRO A 258 8.59 13.35 18.40
N ALA A 259 9.85 13.67 18.15
CA ALA A 259 10.71 13.00 17.19
C ALA A 259 10.62 11.48 17.38
N ARG A 260 10.32 10.74 16.31
CA ARG A 260 10.25 9.27 16.35
C ARG A 260 11.64 8.74 16.73
N LYS A 261 11.75 8.22 17.96
CA LYS A 261 12.95 7.55 18.46
C LYS A 261 13.35 6.41 17.50
N PRO A 262 14.65 6.14 17.30
CA PRO A 262 15.12 5.04 16.48
C PRO A 262 14.55 3.70 16.97
N LEU A 263 14.34 2.74 16.05
CA LEU A 263 13.70 1.46 16.36
C LEU A 263 14.38 0.72 17.51
N SER A 264 15.72 0.81 17.64
CA SER A 264 16.47 0.25 18.77
C SER A 264 16.05 0.87 20.11
N ALA A 265 15.97 2.20 20.19
CA ALA A 265 15.50 2.91 21.37
C ALA A 265 14.01 2.62 21.66
N SER A 266 13.21 2.39 20.62
CA SER A 266 11.80 1.97 20.76
C SER A 266 11.65 0.57 21.35
N LEU A 267 12.53 -0.37 20.99
CA LEU A 267 12.55 -1.72 21.56
C LEU A 267 13.06 -1.70 23.00
N SER A 268 14.13 -0.94 23.30
CA SER A 268 14.63 -0.76 24.67
C SER A 268 13.57 -0.18 25.61
N GLU A 269 12.79 0.79 25.13
CA GLU A 269 11.71 1.39 25.93
C GLU A 269 10.56 0.40 26.19
N THR A 270 10.12 -0.38 25.19
CA THR A 270 9.14 -1.45 25.41
C THR A 270 9.69 -2.51 26.38
N LYS A 271 10.97 -2.89 26.23
CA LYS A 271 11.61 -3.85 27.13
C LYS A 271 11.64 -3.34 28.57
N ARG A 272 11.99 -2.08 28.79
CA ARG A 272 12.03 -1.48 30.13
C ARG A 272 10.65 -1.52 30.79
N LEU A 273 9.63 -0.97 30.12
CA LEU A 273 8.26 -0.93 30.65
C LEU A 273 7.71 -2.34 30.90
N PHE A 274 8.02 -3.30 30.02
CA PHE A 274 7.62 -4.69 30.23
C PHE A 274 8.30 -5.32 31.45
N SER A 275 9.59 -5.04 31.64
CA SER A 275 10.35 -5.50 32.83
C SER A 275 9.87 -4.85 34.13
N GLU A 276 9.22 -3.69 34.04
CA GLU A 276 8.57 -2.99 35.15
C GLU A 276 7.13 -3.52 35.43
N ASN A 277 6.74 -4.66 34.82
CA ASN A 277 5.44 -5.32 34.95
C ASN A 277 4.24 -4.56 34.37
N TYR A 278 4.45 -3.63 33.43
CA TYR A 278 3.34 -3.01 32.71
C TYR A 278 2.67 -4.01 31.76
N THR A 279 1.34 -3.98 31.71
CA THR A 279 0.59 -4.75 30.71
C THR A 279 0.80 -4.19 29.30
N VAL A 280 0.59 -5.01 28.26
CA VAL A 280 0.72 -4.58 26.86
C VAL A 280 -0.15 -3.34 26.55
N GLY A 281 -1.35 -3.26 27.14
CA GLY A 281 -2.26 -2.12 27.00
C GLY A 281 -1.72 -0.84 27.64
N GLU A 282 -1.10 -0.95 28.82
CA GLU A 282 -0.49 0.20 29.50
C GLU A 282 0.76 0.68 28.79
N ILE A 283 1.62 -0.23 28.30
CA ILE A 283 2.78 0.11 27.47
C ILE A 283 2.31 0.83 26.20
N ALA A 284 1.24 0.37 25.56
CA ALA A 284 0.67 1.01 24.38
C ALA A 284 0.21 2.45 24.68
N ARG A 285 -0.49 2.65 25.79
CA ARG A 285 -0.97 3.96 26.24
C ARG A 285 0.19 4.90 26.59
N GLU A 286 1.13 4.46 27.41
CA GLU A 286 2.29 5.24 27.87
C GLU A 286 3.15 5.69 26.69
N ARG A 287 3.27 4.82 25.67
CA ARG A 287 4.10 5.10 24.50
C ARG A 287 3.36 5.77 23.34
N GLY A 288 2.05 5.94 23.43
CA GLY A 288 1.22 6.43 22.31
C GLY A 288 1.29 5.52 21.07
N LEU A 289 1.43 4.20 21.27
CA LEU A 289 1.56 3.21 20.21
C LEU A 289 0.33 2.30 20.14
N ALA A 290 0.09 1.70 18.98
CA ALA A 290 -0.92 0.65 18.85
C ALA A 290 -0.49 -0.61 19.62
N VAL A 291 -1.45 -1.30 20.24
CA VAL A 291 -1.24 -2.56 20.99
C VAL A 291 -0.51 -3.61 20.13
N ASN A 292 -0.88 -3.74 18.85
CA ASN A 292 -0.21 -4.64 17.90
C ASN A 292 1.28 -4.28 17.64
N THR A 293 1.64 -2.99 17.74
CA THR A 293 3.04 -2.56 17.63
C THR A 293 3.83 -3.02 18.85
N ILE A 294 3.23 -3.00 20.05
CA ILE A 294 3.85 -3.52 21.26
C ILE A 294 4.05 -5.03 21.17
N PHE A 295 3.06 -5.81 20.72
CA PHE A 295 3.24 -7.23 20.45
C PHE A 295 4.35 -7.51 19.42
N SER A 296 4.48 -6.67 18.39
CA SER A 296 5.57 -6.75 17.41
C SER A 296 6.94 -6.47 18.04
N HIS A 297 7.01 -5.55 19.01
CA HIS A 297 8.24 -5.25 19.75
C HIS A 297 8.61 -6.40 20.69
N LEU A 298 7.65 -6.92 21.47
CA LEU A 298 7.88 -8.01 22.41
C LEU A 298 8.35 -9.28 21.69
N GLU A 299 7.79 -9.59 20.52
CA GLU A 299 8.26 -10.70 19.69
C GLU A 299 9.73 -10.51 19.26
N LYS A 300 10.11 -9.32 18.77
CA LYS A 300 11.50 -9.03 18.41
C LYS A 300 12.44 -9.07 19.60
N ILE A 301 12.00 -8.53 20.74
CA ILE A 301 12.75 -8.57 21.99
C ILE A 301 12.98 -10.02 22.39
N GLY A 302 11.95 -10.87 22.35
CA GLY A 302 12.05 -12.28 22.71
C GLY A 302 12.94 -13.11 21.78
N GLN A 303 13.11 -12.69 20.51
CA GLN A 303 14.09 -13.27 19.57
C GLN A 303 15.52 -12.85 19.87
N THR A 304 15.72 -11.62 20.36
CA THR A 304 17.06 -11.07 20.64
C THR A 304 17.55 -11.33 22.06
N ASP A 305 16.62 -11.56 22.99
CA ASP A 305 16.91 -11.71 24.41
C ASP A 305 16.08 -12.86 25.01
N PRO A 306 16.69 -14.06 25.16
CA PRO A 306 16.03 -15.23 25.72
C PRO A 306 15.74 -15.10 27.21
N THR A 307 16.37 -14.17 27.93
CA THR A 307 16.24 -14.04 29.39
C THR A 307 14.92 -13.44 29.85
N ILE A 308 14.19 -12.80 28.94
CA ILE A 308 12.90 -12.19 29.27
C ILE A 308 11.83 -13.27 29.40
N ASP A 309 11.20 -13.31 30.57
CA ASP A 309 10.03 -14.14 30.83
C ASP A 309 8.75 -13.47 30.31
N PHE A 310 8.02 -14.18 29.46
CA PHE A 310 6.73 -13.75 28.91
C PHE A 310 5.57 -14.58 29.45
N SER A 311 5.80 -15.43 30.47
CA SER A 311 4.78 -16.32 31.04
C SER A 311 3.55 -15.57 31.52
N SER A 312 3.72 -14.34 32.04
CA SER A 312 2.63 -13.47 32.47
C SER A 312 1.71 -12.98 31.35
N LEU A 313 2.15 -13.03 30.09
CA LEU A 313 1.37 -12.63 28.92
C LEU A 313 0.72 -13.82 28.21
N MET A 314 1.09 -15.05 28.57
CA MET A 314 0.60 -16.23 27.87
C MET A 314 -0.92 -16.36 28.07
N PRO A 315 -1.67 -16.73 27.01
CA PRO A 315 -3.08 -17.08 27.12
C PRO A 315 -3.29 -18.24 28.10
N ALA A 316 -4.54 -18.48 28.50
CA ALA A 316 -4.90 -19.65 29.28
C ALA A 316 -4.46 -20.96 28.56
N PRO A 317 -4.11 -22.03 29.31
CA PRO A 317 -3.51 -23.25 28.73
C PRO A 317 -4.33 -23.90 27.59
N ASP A 318 -5.65 -23.90 27.71
CA ASP A 318 -6.60 -24.37 26.69
C ASP A 318 -6.51 -23.56 25.38
N ARG A 319 -6.36 -22.24 25.51
CA ARG A 319 -6.15 -21.34 24.37
C ARG A 319 -4.79 -21.57 23.73
N VAL A 320 -3.75 -21.77 24.55
CA VAL A 320 -2.40 -22.09 24.05
C VAL A 320 -2.41 -23.37 23.24
N GLU A 321 -3.08 -24.42 23.72
CA GLU A 321 -3.21 -25.70 23.01
C GLU A 321 -3.92 -25.52 21.66
N THR A 322 -5.06 -24.80 21.66
CA THR A 322 -5.83 -24.52 20.44
C THR A 322 -5.01 -23.74 19.42
N ILE A 323 -4.32 -22.68 19.85
CA ILE A 323 -3.44 -21.87 18.98
C ILE A 323 -2.27 -22.71 18.48
N SER A 324 -1.68 -23.57 19.31
CA SER A 324 -0.55 -24.42 18.94
C SER A 324 -0.94 -25.45 17.88
N ALA A 325 -2.12 -26.05 17.99
CA ALA A 325 -2.67 -26.95 16.97
C ALA A 325 -2.85 -26.22 15.63
N ALA A 326 -3.46 -25.03 15.66
CA ALA A 326 -3.62 -24.20 14.46
C ALA A 326 -2.27 -23.72 13.88
N LEU A 327 -1.25 -23.48 14.71
CA LEU A 327 0.08 -23.13 14.19
C LEU A 327 0.78 -24.31 13.52
N ARG A 328 0.54 -25.54 13.98
CA ARG A 328 1.12 -26.77 13.40
C ARG A 328 0.43 -27.20 12.10
N SER A 329 -0.87 -26.92 11.94
CA SER A 329 -1.62 -27.22 10.71
C SER A 329 -1.23 -26.33 9.53
N HIS A 330 -0.56 -25.20 9.77
CA HIS A 330 -0.11 -24.26 8.75
C HIS A 330 1.42 -24.29 8.58
N GLU A 331 1.91 -24.99 7.54
CA GLU A 331 3.32 -25.26 7.25
C GLU A 331 4.26 -24.04 7.22
N ASN A 332 3.74 -22.82 7.03
CA ASN A 332 4.54 -21.60 6.84
C ASN A 332 4.46 -20.58 8.00
N GLY A 333 3.78 -20.88 9.10
CA GLY A 333 3.76 -20.02 10.30
C GLY A 333 3.23 -18.59 10.07
N PHE A 334 2.51 -18.34 8.97
CA PHE A 334 1.85 -17.07 8.70
C PHE A 334 0.69 -16.87 9.67
N LEU A 335 0.62 -15.69 10.30
CA LEU A 335 -0.39 -15.42 11.34
C LEU A 335 -1.81 -15.25 10.77
N THR A 336 -1.94 -14.87 9.50
CA THR A 336 -3.25 -14.58 8.89
C THR A 336 -4.10 -15.85 8.67
N PRO A 337 -3.59 -16.93 8.06
CA PRO A 337 -4.35 -18.18 7.95
C PRO A 337 -4.74 -18.78 9.31
N VAL A 338 -3.81 -18.73 10.27
CA VAL A 338 -4.05 -19.20 11.65
C VAL A 338 -5.15 -18.37 12.33
N LYS A 339 -5.16 -17.05 12.11
CA LYS A 339 -6.22 -16.17 12.61
C LYS A 339 -7.58 -16.44 11.95
N GLU A 340 -7.59 -16.75 10.65
CA GLU A 340 -8.82 -17.09 9.92
C GLU A 340 -9.42 -18.41 10.42
N GLU A 341 -8.59 -19.39 10.77
CA GLU A 341 -9.01 -20.67 11.36
C GLU A 341 -9.53 -20.53 12.79
N LEU A 342 -8.80 -19.77 13.63
CA LEU A 342 -9.16 -19.57 15.04
C LEU A 342 -10.37 -18.66 15.24
N GLY A 343 -10.73 -17.84 14.24
CA GLY A 343 -11.84 -16.90 14.33
C GLY A 343 -11.54 -15.69 15.24
N ASP A 344 -12.57 -14.87 15.50
CA ASP A 344 -12.44 -13.58 16.19
C ASP A 344 -12.17 -13.68 17.70
N ASP A 345 -12.38 -14.86 18.27
CA ASP A 345 -12.15 -15.13 19.69
C ASP A 345 -10.66 -15.15 20.06
N PHE A 346 -9.76 -15.20 19.09
CA PHE A 346 -8.30 -15.18 19.29
C PHE A 346 -7.67 -13.95 18.65
N SER A 347 -6.88 -13.20 19.43
CA SER A 347 -6.20 -12.00 18.94
C SER A 347 -4.88 -12.33 18.25
N PHE A 348 -4.46 -11.46 17.32
CA PHE A 348 -3.12 -11.56 16.71
C PHE A 348 -1.98 -11.50 17.74
N GLY A 349 -2.19 -10.87 18.89
CA GLY A 349 -1.22 -10.81 19.98
C GLY A 349 -0.99 -12.18 20.61
N GLU A 350 -2.07 -12.88 20.95
CA GLU A 350 -2.01 -14.23 21.55
C GLU A 350 -1.34 -15.23 20.60
N ILE A 351 -1.70 -15.21 19.31
CA ILE A 351 -1.09 -16.09 18.31
C ILE A 351 0.43 -15.86 18.21
N ARG A 352 0.89 -14.60 18.30
CA ARG A 352 2.32 -14.28 18.27
C ARG A 352 3.06 -14.77 19.50
N LEU A 353 2.47 -14.61 20.69
CA LEU A 353 3.07 -15.07 21.94
C LEU A 353 3.22 -16.59 21.95
N VAL A 354 2.18 -17.33 21.55
CA VAL A 354 2.25 -18.79 21.45
C VAL A 354 3.26 -19.23 20.41
N ARG A 355 3.31 -18.58 19.24
CA ARG A 355 4.34 -18.88 18.22
C ARG A 355 5.76 -18.66 18.73
N MET A 356 5.99 -17.58 19.47
CA MET A 356 7.28 -17.28 20.09
C MET A 356 7.66 -18.36 21.11
N GLN A 357 6.71 -18.78 21.94
CA GLN A 357 6.93 -19.83 22.94
C GLN A 357 7.27 -21.17 22.29
N ILE A 358 6.53 -21.56 21.26
CA ILE A 358 6.80 -22.80 20.50
C ILE A 358 8.22 -22.78 19.93
N ARG A 359 8.66 -21.67 19.33
CA ARG A 359 10.02 -21.55 18.79
C ARG A 359 11.10 -21.70 19.87
N ARG A 360 10.92 -21.06 21.03
CA ARG A 360 11.85 -21.20 22.16
C ARG A 360 11.92 -22.64 22.68
N GLN A 361 10.79 -23.36 22.70
CA GLN A 361 10.77 -24.77 23.10
C GLN A 361 11.52 -25.66 22.10
N PHE A 362 11.34 -25.43 20.80
CA PHE A 362 12.09 -26.14 19.75
C PHE A 362 13.60 -25.87 19.81
N GLU A 363 14.00 -24.59 19.94
CA GLU A 363 15.41 -24.19 20.06
C GLU A 363 16.08 -24.77 21.31
N ASN A 364 15.35 -24.91 22.42
CA ASN A 364 15.87 -25.55 23.62
C ASN A 364 15.97 -27.08 23.47
N SER A 365 15.02 -27.73 22.79
CA SER A 365 15.07 -29.18 22.56
C SER A 365 16.18 -29.62 21.61
N GLU A 366 16.48 -28.84 20.55
CA GLU A 366 17.60 -29.16 19.65
C GLU A 366 18.96 -28.98 20.34
N ASN A 367 19.06 -28.07 21.31
CA ASN A 367 20.30 -27.87 22.08
C ASN A 367 20.55 -28.98 23.12
N ASP A 368 19.51 -29.56 23.71
CA ASP A 368 19.64 -30.69 24.66
C ASP A 368 19.99 -32.01 23.94
N GLU A 369 19.50 -32.21 22.71
CA GLU A 369 19.78 -33.42 21.91
C GLU A 369 21.19 -33.44 21.32
N PHE A 370 21.85 -32.27 21.21
CA PHE A 370 23.26 -32.13 20.81
C PHE A 370 24.26 -32.14 21.98
N GLN A 371 23.78 -32.04 23.22
CA GLN A 371 24.61 -32.06 24.44
C GLN A 371 24.50 -33.34 25.27
N SER A 372 23.63 -34.27 24.87
CA SER A 372 23.49 -35.63 25.43
C SER A 372 24.21 -36.65 24.55
#